data_AF-A0A453GFQ9-F1
#
_entry.id   AF-A0A453GFQ9-F1
#
_cell.length_a   1.000
_cell.length_b   1.000
_cell.length_c   1.000
_cell.angle_alpha   90.00
_cell.angle_beta   90.00
_cell.angle_gamma   90.00
#
_symmetry.space_group_name_H-M   'P 1'
#
loop_
_entity.id
_entity.type
_entity.pdbx_description
1 polymer ?
#
loop_
_entity_poly.entity_id
_entity_poly.type
_entity_poly.pdbx_seq_one_letter_code
_entity_poly.pdbx_strand_id
1 'polypeptide(L)'
;LVQHGIQVHIMIYQLDYPQMLEDEYGGWLSPRIVEDFTAFADVCFREFGDRVSYWTTIDEPNVGAMGSYDIGVIAPGHCSDPFGAIKCTVGDSTVEPYIAAHNMLLAHASATTLYRE
;
A
#
# COMPACT_ATOMS: atom_id res chain seq x y z
N LEU A 1 -2.74 -8.28 23.91
CA LEU A 1 -3.55 -9.26 23.15
C LEU A 1 -3.17 -10.69 23.50
N VAL A 2 -1.95 -11.14 23.22
CA VAL A 2 -1.49 -12.52 23.49
C VAL A 2 -1.65 -12.95 24.95
N GLN A 3 -1.27 -12.12 25.92
CA GLN A 3 -1.44 -12.43 27.37
C GLN A 3 -2.91 -12.64 27.79
N HIS A 4 -3.87 -12.17 26.99
CA HIS A 4 -5.30 -12.34 27.21
C HIS A 4 -5.91 -13.43 26.32
N GLY A 5 -5.09 -14.26 25.64
CA GLY A 5 -5.57 -15.33 24.77
C GLY A 5 -6.22 -14.86 23.47
N ILE A 6 -5.99 -13.60 23.05
CA ILE A 6 -6.55 -13.04 21.81
C ILE A 6 -5.56 -13.26 20.67
N GLN A 7 -6.00 -13.94 19.61
CA GLN A 7 -5.23 -14.15 18.39
C GLN A 7 -4.98 -12.79 17.69
N VAL A 8 -3.72 -12.49 17.42
CA VAL A 8 -3.33 -11.24 16.75
C VAL A 8 -3.34 -11.45 15.24
N HIS A 9 -3.99 -10.53 14.54
CA HIS A 9 -4.00 -10.39 13.09
C HIS A 9 -3.49 -8.98 12.79
N ILE A 10 -2.46 -8.87 11.95
CA ILE A 10 -1.86 -7.58 11.58
C ILE A 10 -2.09 -7.34 10.10
N MET A 11 -2.41 -6.08 9.80
CA MET A 11 -2.35 -5.52 8.46
C MET A 11 -1.10 -4.66 8.35
N ILE A 12 -0.24 -4.94 7.36
CA ILE A 12 1.03 -4.22 7.22
C ILE A 12 0.80 -2.84 6.64
N TYR A 13 -0.13 -2.70 5.68
CA TYR A 13 -0.44 -1.44 5.02
C TYR A 13 -1.94 -1.17 4.96
N GLN A 14 -2.33 0.03 5.40
CA GLN A 14 -3.73 0.50 5.39
C GLN A 14 -3.83 1.94 4.88
N LEU A 15 -3.63 2.10 3.57
CA LEU A 15 -3.76 3.38 2.87
C LEU A 15 -2.78 4.48 3.33
N ASP A 16 -1.76 4.12 4.10
CA ASP A 16 -0.73 5.01 4.62
C ASP A 16 0.68 4.46 4.35
N TYR A 17 1.52 5.30 3.74
CA TYR A 17 2.96 5.09 3.61
C TYR A 17 3.69 6.39 3.92
N PRO A 18 5.00 6.34 4.23
CA PRO A 18 5.74 7.55 4.54
C PRO A 18 5.67 8.56 3.38
N GLN A 19 5.26 9.81 3.68
CA GLN A 19 5.16 10.90 2.70
C GLN A 19 6.45 11.10 1.90
N MET A 20 7.61 10.84 2.51
CA MET A 20 8.91 10.91 1.83
C MET A 20 8.98 10.03 0.57
N LEU A 21 8.33 8.87 0.54
CA LEU A 21 8.31 7.99 -0.63
C LEU A 21 7.46 8.58 -1.77
N GLU A 22 6.40 9.32 -1.41
CA GLU A 22 5.62 10.10 -2.36
C GLU A 22 6.47 11.23 -2.94
N ASP A 23 7.14 11.99 -2.08
CA ASP A 23 7.95 13.14 -2.48
C ASP A 23 9.17 12.73 -3.34
N GLU A 24 9.76 11.56 -3.06
CA GLU A 24 10.97 11.10 -3.74
C GLU A 24 10.69 10.47 -5.11
N TYR A 25 9.60 9.70 -5.23
CA TYR A 25 9.34 8.94 -6.45
C TYR A 25 7.86 8.70 -6.79
N GLY A 26 6.91 9.35 -6.10
CA GLY A 26 5.48 9.20 -6.35
C GLY A 26 4.88 7.89 -5.81
N GLY A 27 5.48 7.32 -4.76
CA GLY A 27 4.90 6.22 -4.00
C GLY A 27 4.50 5.03 -4.87
N TRP A 28 3.21 4.70 -4.86
CA TRP A 28 2.66 3.56 -5.61
C TRP A 28 2.75 3.70 -7.14
N LEU A 29 3.01 4.88 -7.68
CA LEU A 29 3.23 5.07 -9.11
C LEU A 29 4.62 4.62 -9.59
N SER A 30 5.53 4.32 -8.66
CA SER A 30 6.89 3.87 -8.96
C SER A 30 7.11 2.41 -8.56
N PRO A 31 7.80 1.60 -9.39
CA PRO A 31 8.14 0.23 -9.03
C PRO A 31 9.12 0.15 -7.84
N ARG A 32 9.80 1.25 -7.49
CA ARG A 32 10.72 1.32 -6.32
C ARG A 32 10.01 1.01 -5.00
N ILE A 33 8.71 1.29 -4.90
CA ILE A 33 7.90 1.02 -3.71
C ILE A 33 7.88 -0.46 -3.33
N VAL A 34 8.10 -1.37 -4.30
CA VAL A 34 8.09 -2.81 -4.06
C VAL A 34 9.24 -3.20 -3.13
N GLU A 35 10.44 -2.67 -3.36
CA GLU A 35 11.61 -2.96 -2.52
C GLU A 35 11.45 -2.35 -1.12
N ASP A 36 11.00 -1.10 -1.04
CA ASP A 36 10.78 -0.40 0.25
C ASP A 36 9.69 -1.08 1.09
N PHE A 37 8.58 -1.48 0.46
CA PHE A 37 7.51 -2.22 1.12
C PHE A 37 8.00 -3.59 1.62
N THR A 38 8.76 -4.32 0.81
CA THR A 38 9.32 -5.62 1.21
C THR A 38 10.28 -5.48 2.38
N ALA A 39 11.13 -4.45 2.39
CA ALA A 39 12.02 -4.16 3.52
C ALA A 39 11.23 -3.81 4.79
N PHE A 40 10.14 -3.05 4.67
CA PHE A 40 9.25 -2.77 5.80
C PHE A 40 8.55 -4.03 6.33
N ALA A 41 8.07 -4.89 5.44
CA ALA A 41 7.46 -6.16 5.80
C ALA A 41 8.46 -7.09 6.51
N ASP A 42 9.72 -7.16 6.05
CA ASP A 42 10.80 -7.92 6.70
C ASP A 42 10.98 -7.52 8.16
N VAL A 43 11.06 -6.21 8.43
CA VAL A 43 11.14 -5.69 9.79
C VAL A 43 9.93 -6.12 10.61
N CYS A 44 8.71 -6.04 10.06
CA CYS A 44 7.51 -6.45 10.77
C CYS A 44 7.52 -7.95 11.11
N PHE A 45 7.88 -8.80 10.15
CA PHE A 45 7.97 -10.24 10.37
C PHE A 45 9.04 -10.60 11.40
N ARG A 46 10.21 -9.97 11.31
CA ARG A 46 11.33 -10.22 12.24
C ARG A 46 11.02 -9.77 13.67
N GLU A 47 10.36 -8.63 13.84
CA GLU A 47 10.11 -8.04 15.17
C GLU A 47 8.82 -8.56 15.85
N PHE A 48 7.82 -9.00 15.08
CA PHE A 48 6.52 -9.42 15.63
C PHE A 48 6.10 -10.84 15.27
N GLY A 49 6.80 -11.53 14.36
CA GLY A 49 6.48 -12.88 13.91
C GLY A 49 6.52 -13.95 15.00
N ASP A 50 7.18 -13.67 16.14
CA ASP A 50 7.17 -14.54 17.31
C ASP A 50 5.78 -14.64 17.99
N ARG A 51 4.92 -13.64 17.77
CA ARG A 51 3.59 -13.50 18.40
C ARG A 51 2.44 -13.39 17.41
N VAL A 52 2.74 -13.11 16.14
CA VAL A 52 1.75 -12.84 15.09
C VAL A 52 1.87 -13.91 14.01
N SER A 53 0.79 -14.66 13.82
CA SER A 53 0.73 -15.75 12.83
C SER A 53 -0.14 -15.43 11.62
N TYR A 54 -0.90 -14.33 11.67
CA TYR A 54 -1.85 -13.93 10.62
C TYR A 54 -1.52 -12.52 10.13
N TRP A 55 -1.24 -12.43 8.84
CA TRP A 55 -0.78 -11.22 8.18
C TRP A 55 -1.64 -10.93 6.95
N THR A 56 -2.12 -9.70 6.87
CA THR A 56 -2.64 -9.08 5.65
C THR A 56 -1.58 -8.10 5.17
N THR A 57 -1.06 -8.24 3.96
CA THR A 57 -0.01 -7.34 3.47
C THR A 57 -0.57 -5.96 3.12
N ILE A 58 -1.60 -5.90 2.27
CA ILE A 58 -2.20 -4.66 1.76
C ILE A 58 -3.71 -4.73 1.93
N ASP A 59 -4.29 -3.72 2.58
CA ASP A 59 -5.73 -3.53 2.66
C ASP A 59 -6.32 -3.03 1.34
N GLU A 60 -7.50 -3.56 0.99
CA GLU A 60 -8.36 -3.12 -0.12
C GLU A 60 -7.62 -2.45 -1.31
N PRO A 61 -6.72 -3.14 -2.03
CA PRO A 61 -5.88 -2.51 -3.06
C PRO A 61 -6.70 -1.85 -4.18
N ASN A 62 -7.90 -2.37 -4.48
CA ASN A 62 -8.83 -1.75 -5.42
C ASN A 62 -9.38 -0.40 -4.91
N VAL A 63 -9.71 -0.30 -3.61
CA VAL A 63 -10.20 0.93 -3.00
C VAL A 63 -9.06 1.93 -2.89
N GLY A 64 -7.86 1.49 -2.49
CA GLY A 64 -6.66 2.31 -2.46
C GLY A 64 -6.32 2.90 -3.82
N ALA A 65 -6.24 2.08 -4.87
CA ALA A 65 -5.92 2.55 -6.21
C ALA A 65 -6.96 3.53 -6.76
N MET A 66 -8.26 3.21 -6.66
CA MET A 66 -9.33 4.10 -7.13
C MET A 66 -9.41 5.38 -6.30
N GLY A 67 -9.43 5.27 -4.97
CA GLY A 67 -9.59 6.41 -4.09
C GLY A 67 -8.42 7.41 -4.19
N SER A 68 -7.21 6.90 -4.43
CA SER A 68 -5.99 7.71 -4.41
C SER A 68 -5.59 8.26 -5.79
N TYR A 69 -5.92 7.55 -6.88
CA TYR A 69 -5.43 7.84 -8.24
C TYR A 69 -6.53 7.94 -9.32
N ASP A 70 -7.82 7.78 -8.97
CA ASP A 70 -8.95 8.00 -9.89
C ASP A 70 -9.94 9.04 -9.34
N ILE A 71 -10.46 8.79 -8.14
CA ILE A 71 -11.45 9.66 -7.48
C ILE A 71 -10.76 10.84 -6.76
N GLY A 72 -9.52 10.62 -6.29
CA GLY A 72 -8.69 11.64 -5.62
C GLY A 72 -9.11 11.98 -4.18
N VAL A 73 -9.92 11.15 -3.52
CA VAL A 73 -10.41 11.39 -2.14
C VAL A 73 -9.53 10.81 -1.05
N ILE A 74 -8.61 9.91 -1.41
CA ILE A 74 -7.57 9.35 -0.54
C ILE A 74 -6.24 9.96 -0.98
N ALA A 75 -5.32 10.20 -0.04
CA ALA A 75 -3.98 10.67 -0.38
C ALA A 75 -3.28 9.68 -1.35
N PRO A 76 -2.52 10.16 -2.36
CA PRO A 76 -2.10 11.56 -2.57
C PRO A 76 -3.13 12.45 -3.27
N GLY A 77 -4.29 11.93 -3.66
CA GLY A 77 -5.37 12.73 -4.24
C GLY A 77 -5.18 13.05 -5.73
N HIS A 78 -4.60 12.10 -6.48
CA HIS A 78 -4.45 12.21 -7.92
C HIS A 78 -5.76 11.87 -8.63
N CYS A 79 -6.12 12.67 -9.63
CA CYS A 79 -7.21 12.38 -10.56
C CYS A 79 -7.19 13.29 -11.79
N SER A 80 -7.90 12.91 -12.84
CA SER A 80 -8.13 13.78 -14.00
C SER A 80 -9.23 14.81 -13.75
N ASP A 81 -8.97 16.09 -13.97
CA ASP A 81 -10.00 17.14 -14.00
C ASP A 81 -10.82 17.02 -15.31
N PRO A 82 -12.16 17.19 -15.29
CA PRO A 82 -13.02 17.51 -14.14
C PRO A 82 -13.71 16.28 -13.52
N PHE A 83 -13.12 15.09 -13.60
CA PHE A 83 -13.82 13.82 -13.36
C PHE A 83 -13.69 13.24 -11.94
N GLY A 84 -12.66 13.63 -11.17
CA GLY A 84 -12.59 13.19 -9.78
C GLY A 84 -13.56 13.92 -8.84
N ALA A 85 -13.63 13.45 -7.60
CA ALA A 85 -14.53 14.02 -6.59
C ALA A 85 -14.00 15.33 -5.99
N ILE A 86 -12.72 15.65 -6.22
CA ILE A 86 -12.10 16.92 -5.88
C ILE A 86 -11.60 17.62 -7.14
N LYS A 87 -11.28 18.91 -7.04
CA LYS A 87 -10.58 19.63 -8.10
C LYS A 87 -9.11 19.22 -8.12
N CYS A 88 -8.80 18.13 -8.82
CA CYS A 88 -7.42 17.68 -8.97
C CYS A 88 -6.65 18.61 -9.90
N THR A 89 -5.37 18.80 -9.54
CA THR A 89 -4.41 19.57 -10.34
C THR A 89 -3.34 18.67 -10.96
N VAL A 90 -3.38 17.38 -10.65
CA VAL A 90 -2.41 16.35 -11.06
C VAL A 90 -3.10 15.00 -11.12
N GLY A 91 -2.61 14.12 -11.99
CA GLY A 91 -3.07 12.73 -12.12
C GLY A 91 -3.62 12.41 -13.50
N ASP A 92 -3.65 11.11 -13.80
CA ASP A 92 -4.30 10.55 -14.98
C ASP A 92 -5.11 9.30 -14.56
N SER A 93 -6.40 9.53 -14.35
CA SER A 93 -7.38 8.51 -13.94
C SER A 93 -7.46 7.33 -14.91
N THR A 94 -6.98 7.48 -16.15
CA THR A 94 -7.03 6.39 -17.16
C THR A 94 -5.86 5.42 -17.05
N VAL A 95 -4.81 5.75 -16.31
CA VAL A 95 -3.58 4.94 -16.21
C VAL A 95 -3.07 4.75 -14.78
N GLU A 96 -3.10 5.79 -13.95
CA GLU A 96 -2.47 5.76 -12.62
C GLU A 96 -3.06 4.71 -11.66
N PRO A 97 -4.39 4.49 -11.59
CA PRO A 97 -4.96 3.44 -10.76
C PRO A 97 -4.43 2.05 -11.11
N TYR A 98 -4.18 1.78 -12.40
CA TYR A 98 -3.66 0.50 -12.85
C TYR A 98 -2.19 0.33 -12.50
N ILE A 99 -1.38 1.39 -12.61
CA ILE A 99 0.03 1.38 -12.21
C ILE A 99 0.13 1.13 -10.70
N ALA A 100 -0.64 1.89 -9.90
CA ALA A 100 -0.66 1.74 -8.45
C ALA A 100 -1.08 0.32 -8.03
N ALA A 101 -2.20 -0.19 -8.56
CA ALA A 101 -2.67 -1.54 -8.27
C ALA A 101 -1.65 -2.61 -8.70
N HIS A 102 -0.98 -2.42 -9.85
CA HIS A 102 0.06 -3.34 -10.31
C HIS A 102 1.24 -3.40 -9.33
N ASN A 103 1.75 -2.25 -8.90
CA ASN A 103 2.85 -2.19 -7.92
C ASN A 103 2.44 -2.73 -6.54
N MET A 104 1.20 -2.49 -6.09
CA MET A 104 0.65 -3.12 -4.88
C MET A 104 0.65 -4.64 -4.99
N LEU A 105 0.25 -5.22 -6.13
CA LEU A 105 0.27 -6.66 -6.35
C LEU A 105 1.70 -7.24 -6.35
N LEU A 106 2.66 -6.53 -6.95
CA LEU A 106 4.07 -6.93 -6.93
C LEU A 106 4.65 -6.86 -5.52
N ALA A 107 4.34 -5.80 -4.76
CA ALA A 107 4.74 -5.64 -3.36
C ALA A 107 4.14 -6.74 -2.47
N HIS A 108 2.85 -7.05 -2.65
CA HIS A 108 2.19 -8.19 -2.00
C HIS A 108 2.92 -9.51 -2.29
N ALA A 109 3.23 -9.79 -3.56
CA ALA A 109 3.89 -11.03 -3.96
C ALA A 109 5.32 -11.13 -3.40
N SER A 110 6.06 -10.02 -3.39
CA SER A 110 7.42 -9.94 -2.86
C SER A 110 7.44 -10.21 -1.34
N ALA A 111 6.62 -9.49 -0.57
CA ALA A 111 6.50 -9.70 0.88
C ALA A 111 5.98 -11.10 1.24
N THR A 112 5.05 -11.66 0.45
CA THR A 112 4.55 -13.02 0.65
C THR A 112 5.59 -14.09 0.38
N THR A 113 6.45 -13.88 -0.63
CA THR A 113 7.57 -14.77 -0.91
C THR A 113 8.55 -14.74 0.26
N LEU A 114 8.94 -13.55 0.70
CA LEU A 114 9.81 -13.36 1.86
C LEU A 114 9.29 -14.05 3.13
N TYR A 115 7.98 -13.96 3.41
CA TYR A 115 7.37 -14.61 4.59
C TYR A 115 7.42 -16.14 4.55
N ARG A 116 7.52 -16.75 3.36
CA ARG A 116 7.43 -18.21 3.17
C ARG A 116 8.79 -18.89 3.11
N GLU A 117 9.85 -18.15 2.83
CA GLU A 117 11.24 -18.63 2.82
C GLU A 117 11.80 -18.77 4.23
#